data_AF-A0A413F940-F1
#
_entry.id   AF-A0A413F940-F1
#
_cell.length_a   1.000
_cell.length_b   1.000
_cell.length_c   1.000
_cell.angle_alpha   90.00
_cell.angle_beta   90.00
_cell.angle_gamma   90.00
#
_symmetry.space_group_name_H-M   'P 1'
#
loop_
_entity.id
_entity.type
_entity.pdbx_description
1 polymer ?
#
loop_
_entity_poly.entity_id
_entity_poly.type
_entity_poly.pdbx_seq_one_letter_code
_entity_poly.pdbx_strand_id
1 'polypeptide(L)'
;MTSGVFDFRSKEERERDYKAFYKRVFPGGEVQKERVRSVLAERLPGEEITFLLMYYITLKDAMVLDDELDFYEAAAQAQRKMSVIKVTPQMLAIIREVMEQDGAGG
;
A
#
# COMPACT_ATOMS: atom_id res chain seq x y z
N MET A 1 15.97 -6.19 29.17
CA MET A 1 14.55 -6.07 28.81
C MET A 1 14.51 -5.52 27.39
N THR A 2 13.94 -6.28 26.45
CA THR A 2 13.97 -6.02 25.01
C THR A 2 13.11 -4.81 24.65
N SER A 3 13.75 -3.73 24.24
CA SER A 3 13.11 -2.50 23.74
C SER A 3 12.41 -2.77 22.42
N GLY A 4 11.12 -3.10 22.47
CA GLY A 4 10.25 -3.11 21.32
C GLY A 4 10.04 -1.69 20.82
N VAL A 5 10.70 -1.34 19.72
CA VAL A 5 10.51 -0.08 19.00
C VAL A 5 9.18 -0.18 18.25
N PHE A 6 8.06 -0.03 18.98
CA PHE A 6 6.77 0.26 18.37
C PHE A 6 6.79 1.74 18.00
N ASP A 7 6.94 2.01 16.70
CA ASP A 7 6.93 3.34 16.08
C ASP A 7 5.59 4.04 16.39
N PHE A 8 5.59 4.79 17.49
CA PHE A 8 4.45 5.50 18.07
C PHE A 8 4.24 6.83 17.33
N ARG A 9 4.03 6.80 16.01
CA ARG A 9 3.48 7.98 15.31
C ARG A 9 2.00 8.08 15.67
N SER A 10 1.64 9.12 16.42
CA SER A 10 0.27 9.40 16.88
C SER A 10 -0.74 9.32 15.73
N LYS A 11 -1.88 8.66 16.00
CA LYS A 11 -2.95 8.40 15.03
C LYS A 11 -3.43 9.65 14.26
N GLU A 12 -3.38 10.82 14.88
CA GLU A 12 -3.89 12.09 14.32
C GLU A 12 -2.96 12.79 13.32
N GLU A 13 -1.63 12.71 13.49
CA GLU A 13 -0.69 13.16 12.44
C GLU A 13 -0.74 12.22 11.25
N ARG A 14 -0.84 10.92 11.55
CA ARG A 14 -1.03 9.87 10.54
C ARG A 14 -2.31 10.09 9.74
N GLU A 15 -3.42 10.49 10.36
CA GLU A 15 -4.70 10.76 9.67
C GLU A 15 -4.68 12.01 8.77
N ARG A 16 -3.93 13.07 9.14
CA ARG A 16 -3.79 14.27 8.31
C ARG A 16 -2.94 14.02 7.08
N ASP A 17 -1.78 13.39 7.29
CA ASP A 17 -0.94 12.95 6.17
C ASP A 17 -1.70 11.92 5.35
N TYR A 18 -2.41 10.98 6.00
CA TYR A 18 -3.26 10.00 5.33
C TYR A 18 -4.28 10.69 4.43
N LYS A 19 -4.99 11.75 4.80
CA LYS A 19 -5.96 12.41 3.91
C LYS A 19 -5.32 13.06 2.68
N ALA A 20 -4.17 13.71 2.84
CA ALA A 20 -3.47 14.35 1.72
C ALA A 20 -2.90 13.30 0.75
N PHE A 21 -2.29 12.27 1.32
CA PHE A 21 -1.77 11.10 0.64
C PHE A 21 -2.87 10.24 0.01
N TYR A 22 -4.01 10.09 0.67
CA TYR A 22 -5.19 9.38 0.19
C TYR A 22 -5.68 9.96 -1.13
N LYS A 23 -5.72 11.30 -1.23
CA LYS A 23 -6.07 12.00 -2.47
C LYS A 23 -5.05 11.78 -3.59
N ARG A 24 -3.77 11.57 -3.27
CA ARG A 24 -2.70 11.31 -4.24
C ARG A 24 -2.73 9.85 -4.71
N VAL A 25 -2.93 8.92 -3.79
CA VAL A 25 -2.92 7.47 -4.03
C VAL A 25 -4.22 7.00 -4.67
N PHE A 26 -5.37 7.54 -4.25
CA PHE A 26 -6.69 7.21 -4.77
C PHE A 26 -7.37 8.47 -5.33
N PRO A 27 -7.01 8.92 -6.55
CA PRO A 27 -7.70 10.03 -7.18
C PRO A 27 -9.20 9.75 -7.40
N GLY A 28 -9.59 8.49 -7.54
CA GLY A 28 -10.98 8.02 -7.63
C GLY A 28 -11.72 7.92 -6.29
N GLY A 29 -11.09 8.33 -5.17
CA GLY A 29 -11.73 8.39 -3.85
C GLY A 29 -12.04 7.02 -3.23
N GLU A 30 -13.02 6.99 -2.31
CA GLU A 30 -13.41 5.77 -1.57
C GLU A 30 -13.88 4.62 -2.48
N VAL A 31 -14.47 4.91 -3.64
CA VAL A 31 -14.91 3.85 -4.58
C VAL A 31 -13.71 3.09 -5.14
N GLN A 32 -12.61 3.79 -5.47
CA GLN A 32 -11.38 3.17 -5.95
C GLN A 32 -10.74 2.32 -4.84
N LYS A 33 -10.68 2.86 -3.62
CA LYS A 33 -10.16 2.12 -2.47
C LYS A 33 -10.99 0.88 -2.15
N GLU A 34 -12.32 0.97 -2.14
CA GLU A 34 -13.15 -0.20 -1.85
C GLU A 34 -12.99 -1.28 -2.91
N ARG A 35 -12.86 -0.91 -4.19
CA ARG A 35 -12.54 -1.87 -5.25
C ARG A 35 -11.19 -2.53 -5.00
N VAL A 36 -10.13 -1.76 -4.78
CA VAL A 36 -8.80 -2.30 -4.48
C VAL A 36 -8.83 -3.20 -3.24
N ARG A 37 -9.55 -2.79 -2.20
CA ARG A 37 -9.73 -3.57 -0.97
C ARG A 37 -10.43 -4.90 -1.27
N SER A 38 -11.54 -4.90 -1.99
CA SER A 38 -12.28 -6.12 -2.32
C SER A 38 -11.43 -7.06 -3.18
N VAL A 39 -10.74 -6.54 -4.21
CA VAL A 39 -9.88 -7.36 -5.08
C VAL A 39 -8.70 -7.95 -4.29
N LEU A 40 -8.06 -7.17 -3.42
CA LEU A 40 -6.99 -7.68 -2.56
C LEU A 40 -7.50 -8.75 -1.60
N ALA A 41 -8.69 -8.57 -1.02
CA ALA A 41 -9.29 -9.57 -0.13
C ALA A 41 -9.66 -10.87 -0.86
N GLU A 42 -10.15 -10.77 -2.10
CA GLU A 42 -10.46 -11.93 -2.93
C GLU A 42 -9.21 -12.69 -3.39
N ARG A 43 -8.16 -11.96 -3.78
CA ARG A 43 -6.91 -12.56 -4.30
C ARG A 43 -5.99 -13.06 -3.18
N LEU A 44 -6.04 -12.44 -2.00
CA LEU A 44 -5.21 -12.77 -0.85
C LEU A 44 -6.07 -12.98 0.42
N PRO A 45 -6.94 -14.00 0.45
CA PRO A 45 -7.87 -14.22 1.55
C PRO A 45 -7.20 -14.69 2.86
N GLY A 46 -5.91 -15.04 2.82
CA GLY A 46 -5.13 -15.48 3.99
C GLY A 46 -4.37 -14.36 4.70
N GLU A 47 -4.40 -13.15 4.17
CA GLU A 47 -3.64 -12.01 4.66
C GLU A 47 -4.58 -10.94 5.21
N GLU A 48 -4.10 -10.19 6.19
CA GLU A 48 -4.86 -9.11 6.81
C GLU A 48 -5.07 -7.96 5.82
N ILE A 49 -6.33 -7.76 5.42
CA ILE A 49 -6.67 -6.78 4.38
C ILE A 49 -6.24 -5.34 4.72
N THR A 50 -6.27 -4.98 6.01
CA THR A 50 -5.82 -3.66 6.47
C THR A 50 -4.34 -3.46 6.20
N PHE A 51 -3.54 -4.51 6.43
CA PHE A 51 -2.11 -4.53 6.21
C PHE A 51 -1.78 -4.53 4.72
N LEU A 52 -2.47 -5.34 3.91
CA LEU A 52 -2.34 -5.33 2.45
C LEU A 52 -2.67 -3.97 1.84
N LEU A 53 -3.77 -3.36 2.28
CA LEU A 53 -4.19 -2.05 1.79
C LEU A 53 -3.15 -0.98 2.17
N MET A 54 -2.62 -1.03 3.39
CA MET A 54 -1.53 -0.15 3.80
C MET A 54 -0.26 -0.33 2.95
N TYR A 55 0.09 -1.56 2.60
CA TYR A 55 1.24 -1.86 1.74
C TYR A 55 1.03 -1.33 0.32
N TYR A 56 -0.13 -1.62 -0.28
CA TYR A 56 -0.53 -1.11 -1.60
C TYR A 56 -0.39 0.41 -1.69
N ILE A 57 -0.89 1.07 -0.65
CA ILE A 57 -0.89 2.52 -0.55
C ILE A 57 0.55 3.07 -0.44
N THR A 58 1.40 2.45 0.38
CA THR A 58 2.82 2.84 0.54
C THR A 58 3.61 2.64 -0.76
N LEU A 59 3.32 1.56 -1.48
CA LEU A 59 3.89 1.25 -2.78
C LEU A 59 3.48 2.30 -3.82
N LYS A 60 2.18 2.61 -3.91
CA LYS A 60 1.66 3.59 -4.87
C LYS A 60 2.21 4.98 -4.62
N ASP A 61 2.34 5.38 -3.36
CA ASP A 61 2.94 6.67 -3.03
C ASP A 61 4.43 6.74 -3.38
N ALA A 62 5.19 5.65 -3.19
CA ALA A 62 6.57 5.59 -3.64
C ALA A 62 6.68 5.77 -5.16
N MET A 63 5.78 5.16 -5.93
CA MET A 63 5.72 5.32 -7.39
C MET A 63 5.23 6.72 -7.82
N VAL A 64 4.34 7.36 -7.05
CA VAL A 64 3.85 8.72 -7.34
C VAL A 64 4.88 9.78 -6.97
N LEU A 65 5.67 9.56 -5.93
CA LEU A 65 6.73 10.47 -5.49
C LEU A 65 7.95 10.42 -6.42
N ASP A 66 8.18 9.29 -7.09
CA ASP A 66 9.35 9.05 -7.90
C ASP A 66 8.93 8.22 -9.13
N ASP A 67 8.66 8.94 -10.23
CA ASP A 67 8.10 8.37 -11.48
C ASP A 67 9.11 7.50 -12.24
N GLU A 68 10.40 7.61 -11.90
CA GLU A 68 11.48 6.80 -12.47
C GLU A 68 11.66 5.46 -11.74
N LEU A 69 10.99 5.24 -10.59
CA LEU A 69 11.09 3.98 -9.84
C LEU A 69 10.28 2.86 -10.50
N ASP A 70 10.96 1.74 -10.76
CA ASP A 70 10.31 0.50 -11.13
C ASP A 70 9.44 -0.05 -9.99
N PHE A 71 8.37 -0.76 -10.35
CA PHE A 71 7.45 -1.39 -9.40
C PHE A 71 8.17 -2.20 -8.31
N TYR A 72 9.18 -2.98 -8.70
CA TYR A 72 9.93 -3.83 -7.77
C TYR A 72 10.84 -3.02 -6.83
N GLU A 73 11.35 -1.88 -7.28
CA GLU A 73 12.14 -0.97 -6.44
C GLU A 73 11.26 -0.23 -5.46
N ALA A 74 10.11 0.28 -5.92
CA ALA A 74 9.08 0.84 -5.05
C ALA A 74 8.58 -0.20 -4.03
N ALA A 75 8.43 -1.46 -4.42
CA ALA A 75 8.07 -2.57 -3.53
C ALA A 75 9.15 -2.87 -2.49
N ALA A 76 10.42 -2.83 -2.88
CA ALA A 76 11.53 -2.98 -1.95
C ALA A 76 11.58 -1.82 -0.94
N GLN A 77 11.30 -0.58 -1.38
CA GLN A 77 11.18 0.57 -0.48
C GLN A 77 10.00 0.44 0.48
N ALA A 78 8.83 0.06 -0.03
CA ALA A 78 7.64 -0.18 0.77
C ALA A 78 7.88 -1.30 1.80
N GLN A 79 8.56 -2.39 1.40
CA GLN A 79 8.91 -3.50 2.29
C GLN A 79 9.90 -3.08 3.38
N ARG A 80 10.86 -2.19 3.09
CA ARG A 80 11.75 -1.61 4.11
C ARG A 80 11.00 -0.75 5.12
N LYS A 81 9.98 -0.01 4.68
CA LYS A 81 9.13 0.82 5.55
C LYS A 81 8.11 -0.02 6.35
N MET A 82 7.61 -1.12 5.78
CA MET A 82 6.64 -2.04 6.39
C MET A 82 7.25 -3.44 6.55
N SER A 83 8.17 -3.60 7.48
CA SER A 83 8.72 -4.91 7.85
C SER A 83 7.74 -5.82 8.62
N VAL A 84 6.58 -5.28 8.99
CA VAL A 84 5.51 -5.97 9.73
C VAL A 84 4.81 -7.03 8.87
N ILE A 85 4.77 -6.85 7.55
CA ILE A 85 4.14 -7.80 6.61
C ILE A 85 5.24 -8.50 5.83
N LYS A 86 5.15 -9.82 5.73
CA LYS A 86 6.10 -10.61 4.94
C LYS A 86 5.55 -10.75 3.52
N VAL A 87 5.71 -9.71 2.70
CA VAL A 87 5.21 -9.74 1.33
C VAL A 87 6.04 -10.72 0.50
N THR A 88 5.38 -11.74 -0.04
CA THR A 88 6.01 -12.72 -0.91
C THR A 88 6.03 -12.24 -2.37
N PRO A 89 6.92 -12.77 -3.22
CA PRO A 89 6.93 -12.44 -4.65
C PRO A 89 5.58 -12.71 -5.34
N GLN A 90 4.84 -13.72 -4.88
CA GLN A 90 3.50 -14.06 -5.40
C GLN A 90 2.49 -12.96 -5.06
N MET A 91 2.51 -12.46 -3.82
CA MET A 91 1.68 -11.33 -3.39
C MET A 91 2.03 -10.07 -4.18
N LEU A 92 3.32 -9.80 -4.43
CA LEU A 92 3.75 -8.67 -5.25
C LEU A 92 3.21 -8.73 -6.67
N ALA A 93 3.23 -9.92 -7.29
CA ALA A 93 2.66 -10.11 -8.63
C ALA A 93 1.15 -9.80 -8.64
N ILE A 94 0.41 -10.27 -7.63
CA ILE A 94 -1.02 -9.96 -7.48
C ILE A 94 -1.23 -8.44 -7.29
N ILE A 95 -0.47 -7.80 -6.40
CA ILE A 95 -0.58 -6.37 -6.13
C ILE A 95 -0.27 -5.56 -7.39
N ARG A 96 0.71 -5.99 -8.18
CA ARG A 96 1.03 -5.40 -9.48
C ARG A 96 -0.15 -5.47 -10.44
N GLU A 97 -0.76 -6.66 -10.58
CA GLU A 97 -1.95 -6.82 -11.42
C GLU A 97 -3.10 -5.90 -10.96
N VAL A 98 -3.31 -5.79 -9.65
CA VAL A 98 -4.33 -4.89 -9.08
C VAL A 98 -4.00 -3.44 -9.39
N MET A 99 -2.74 -3.02 -9.27
CA MET A 99 -2.31 -1.66 -9.63
C MET A 99 -2.45 -1.36 -11.11
N GLU A 100 -2.10 -2.30 -11.99
CA GLU A 100 -2.27 -2.14 -13.44
C GLU A 100 -3.77 -2.01 -13.79
N GLN A 101 -4.65 -2.79 -13.14
CA GLN A 101 -6.11 -2.66 -13.30
C GLN A 101 -6.67 -1.35 -12.72
N ASP A 102 -6.08 -0.86 -11.63
CA ASP A 102 -6.44 0.40 -10.96
C ASP A 102 -5.96 1.62 -11.75
N GLY A 103 -4.81 1.52 -12.43
CA GLY A 103 -4.19 2.57 -13.25
C GLY A 103 -4.72 2.64 -14.69
N ALA A 104 -5.22 1.52 -15.24
CA ALA A 104 -5.83 1.46 -16.58
C ALA A 104 -7.22 2.14 -16.68
N GLY A 105 -7.67 2.81 -15.62
CA GLY A 105 -8.95 3.51 -15.55
C GLY A 105 -8.88 5.03 -15.75
N GLY A 106 -7.81 5.56 -16.34
CA GLY A 106 -7.63 6.97 -16.70
C GLY A 106 -7.67 7.20 -18.20
#